data_AF-A0A7J6AZA1-F1
#
_entry.id   AF-A0A7J6AZA1-F1
#
_cell.length_a   1.000
_cell.length_b   1.000
_cell.length_c   1.000
_cell.angle_alpha   90.00
_cell.angle_beta   90.00
_cell.angle_gamma   90.00
#
_symmetry.space_group_name_H-M   'P 1'
#
loop_
_entity.id
_entity.type
_entity.pdbx_description
1 polymer ?
#
loop_
_entity_poly.entity_id
_entity_poly.type
_entity_poly.pdbx_seq_one_letter_code
_entity_poly.pdbx_strand_id
1 'polypeptide(L)'
;MRYLAVGLGLVVMAILGLVGFIHSRNTVVLQLSKSSYFESVKHKVSSDMLKEFKTNIAEANIRLEQIKKQVVDLATALKSAQGTADGKKAEMNKCNDEMNEIKTTIGALEAEKNKTDAEFQQKKASLKQQVDNLKIEAEKRSKVCDYILKASVDGMKLCGIVPVLQAGQKPETKQR
;
A
#
# COMPACT_ATOMS: atom_id res chain seq x y z
N MET A 1 104.89 -48.63 58.29
CA MET A 1 103.62 -48.14 58.89
C MET A 1 103.25 -46.70 58.52
N ARG A 2 104.16 -45.71 58.57
CA ARG A 2 103.82 -44.29 58.29
C ARG A 2 103.27 -44.00 56.87
N TYR A 3 103.80 -44.64 55.82
CA TYR A 3 103.34 -44.43 54.43
C TYR A 3 101.96 -45.04 54.13
N LEU A 4 101.55 -46.10 54.82
CA LEU A 4 100.22 -46.72 54.68
C LEU A 4 99.12 -45.79 55.22
N ALA A 5 99.39 -45.09 56.33
CA ALA A 5 98.44 -44.13 56.90
C ALA A 5 98.23 -42.89 55.99
N VAL A 6 99.30 -42.40 55.35
CA VAL A 6 99.22 -41.26 54.41
C VAL A 6 98.49 -41.65 53.11
N GLY A 7 98.72 -42.86 52.59
CA GLY A 7 98.01 -43.39 51.43
C GLY A 7 96.50 -43.52 51.66
N LEU A 8 96.09 -44.06 52.82
CA LEU A 8 94.68 -44.15 53.22
C LEU A 8 94.02 -42.78 53.35
N GLY A 9 94.71 -41.79 53.93
CA GLY A 9 94.20 -40.43 54.05
C GLY A 9 93.92 -39.76 52.69
N LEU A 10 94.81 -39.93 51.72
CA LEU A 10 94.63 -39.40 50.37
C LEU A 10 93.45 -40.07 49.63
N VAL A 11 93.29 -41.39 49.79
CA VAL A 11 92.16 -42.11 49.20
C VAL A 11 90.84 -41.61 49.76
N VAL A 12 90.73 -41.44 51.08
CA VAL A 12 89.50 -40.94 51.72
C VAL A 12 89.15 -39.53 51.23
N MET A 13 90.13 -38.63 51.10
CA MET A 13 89.92 -37.28 50.57
C MET A 13 89.46 -37.30 49.10
N ALA A 14 90.02 -38.18 48.28
CA ALA A 14 89.58 -38.36 46.90
C ALA A 14 88.12 -38.85 46.82
N ILE A 15 87.71 -39.77 47.70
CA ILE A 15 86.35 -40.31 47.70
C ILE A 15 85.35 -39.21 48.12
N LEU A 16 85.66 -38.42 49.14
CA LEU A 16 84.82 -37.31 49.57
C LEU A 16 84.69 -36.23 48.48
N GLY A 17 85.78 -35.92 47.77
CA GLY A 17 85.77 -35.00 46.63
C GLY A 17 84.86 -35.50 45.49
N LEU A 18 84.93 -36.79 45.16
CA LEU A 18 84.08 -37.39 44.13
C LEU A 18 82.59 -37.39 44.54
N VAL A 19 82.27 -37.71 45.79
CA VAL A 19 80.88 -37.68 46.29
C VAL A 19 80.32 -36.26 46.25
N GLY A 20 81.10 -35.26 46.67
CA GLY A 20 80.70 -33.85 46.58
C GLY A 20 80.47 -33.39 45.14
N PHE A 21 81.34 -33.81 44.22
CA PHE A 21 81.22 -33.52 42.79
C PHE A 21 79.98 -34.18 42.16
N ILE A 22 79.71 -35.46 42.48
CA ILE A 22 78.51 -36.17 42.02
C ILE A 22 77.25 -35.49 42.55
N HIS A 23 77.22 -35.09 43.82
CA HIS A 23 76.06 -34.41 44.40
C HIS A 23 75.80 -33.07 43.73
N SER A 24 76.85 -32.25 43.53
CA SER A 24 76.75 -30.96 42.83
C SER A 24 76.25 -31.12 41.39
N ARG A 25 76.78 -32.11 40.65
CA ARG A 25 76.28 -32.41 39.30
C ARG A 25 74.84 -32.86 39.29
N ASN A 26 74.41 -33.68 40.25
CA ASN A 26 73.01 -34.09 40.35
C ASN A 26 72.09 -32.91 40.63
N THR A 27 72.49 -31.95 41.49
CA THR A 27 71.71 -30.73 41.71
C THR A 27 71.57 -29.90 40.44
N VAL A 28 72.65 -29.74 39.67
CA VAL A 28 72.64 -29.00 38.40
C VAL A 28 71.78 -29.69 37.34
N VAL A 29 71.90 -31.02 37.22
CA VAL A 29 71.07 -31.83 36.30
C VAL A 29 69.59 -31.71 36.66
N LEU A 30 69.27 -31.71 37.97
CA LEU A 30 67.90 -31.58 38.46
C LEU A 30 67.32 -30.17 38.25
N GLN A 31 68.16 -29.13 38.29
CA GLN A 31 67.76 -27.77 37.92
C GLN A 31 67.52 -27.64 36.42
N LEU A 32 68.41 -28.20 35.59
CA LEU A 32 68.26 -28.21 34.13
C LEU A 32 67.01 -28.99 33.68
N SER A 33 66.70 -30.12 34.32
CA SER A 33 65.51 -30.91 33.98
C SER A 33 64.21 -30.20 34.35
N LYS A 34 64.21 -29.43 35.44
CA LYS A 34 63.07 -28.56 35.79
C LYS A 34 62.90 -27.40 34.82
N SER A 35 63.98 -26.74 34.41
CA SER A 35 63.91 -25.63 33.47
C SER A 35 63.46 -26.08 32.08
N SER A 36 63.98 -27.22 31.58
CA SER A 36 63.57 -27.78 30.29
C SER A 36 62.12 -28.24 30.31
N TYR A 37 61.66 -28.84 31.42
CA TYR A 37 60.26 -29.19 31.59
C TYR A 37 59.37 -27.94 31.58
N PHE A 38 59.72 -26.90 32.33
CA PHE A 38 58.94 -25.65 32.37
C PHE A 38 58.89 -24.96 31.00
N GLU A 39 60.00 -24.92 30.28
CA GLU A 39 60.07 -24.39 28.92
C GLU A 39 59.19 -25.20 27.95
N SER A 40 59.21 -26.53 28.04
CA SER A 40 58.36 -27.40 27.23
C SER A 40 56.86 -27.19 27.52
N VAL A 41 56.47 -27.06 28.79
CA VAL A 41 55.09 -26.78 29.20
C VAL A 41 54.67 -25.40 28.70
N LYS A 42 55.53 -24.39 28.85
CA LYS A 42 55.26 -23.03 28.37
C LYS A 42 55.06 -23.01 26.85
N HIS A 43 55.90 -23.71 26.10
CA HIS A 43 55.74 -23.82 24.65
C HIS A 43 54.43 -24.50 24.26
N LYS A 44 54.06 -25.59 24.96
CA LYS A 44 52.81 -26.30 24.71
C LYS A 44 51.60 -25.41 24.98
N VAL A 45 51.54 -24.77 26.14
CA VAL A 45 50.43 -23.84 26.49
C VAL A 45 50.36 -22.67 25.52
N SER A 46 51.51 -22.09 25.15
CA SER A 46 51.54 -20.99 24.18
C SER A 46 51.05 -21.43 22.80
N SER A 47 51.44 -22.64 22.36
CA SER A 47 50.98 -23.22 21.09
C SER A 47 49.49 -23.54 21.10
N ASP A 48 48.97 -24.09 22.21
CA ASP A 48 47.56 -24.42 22.37
C ASP A 48 46.71 -23.13 22.35
N MET A 49 47.12 -22.10 23.10
CA MET A 49 46.46 -20.78 23.02
C MET A 49 46.53 -20.19 21.61
N LEU A 50 47.69 -20.23 20.94
CA LEU A 50 47.82 -19.69 19.58
C LEU A 50 46.90 -20.42 18.59
N LYS A 51 46.71 -21.73 18.78
CA LYS A 51 45.79 -22.54 17.98
C LYS A 51 44.35 -22.14 18.23
N GLU A 52 43.94 -21.96 19.49
CA GLU A 52 42.61 -21.47 19.85
C GLU A 52 42.34 -20.08 19.26
N PHE A 53 43.28 -19.14 19.39
CA PHE A 53 43.15 -17.81 18.78
C PHE A 53 43.00 -17.87 17.27
N LYS A 54 43.80 -18.70 16.58
CA LYS A 54 43.67 -18.89 15.13
C LYS A 54 42.30 -19.44 14.74
N THR A 55 41.80 -20.44 15.47
CA THR A 55 40.47 -21.00 15.24
C THR A 55 39.38 -19.96 15.48
N ASN A 56 39.46 -19.21 16.57
CA ASN A 56 38.48 -18.16 16.90
C ASN A 56 38.46 -17.05 15.85
N ILE A 57 39.63 -16.63 15.34
CA ILE A 57 39.73 -15.67 14.24
C ILE A 57 39.10 -16.23 12.97
N ALA A 58 39.37 -17.50 12.63
CA ALA A 58 38.78 -18.13 11.46
C ALA A 58 37.24 -18.21 11.57
N GLU A 59 36.72 -18.60 12.73
CA GLU A 59 35.27 -18.64 12.98
C GLU A 59 34.65 -17.24 12.93
N ALA A 60 35.30 -16.25 13.54
CA ALA A 60 34.84 -14.86 13.51
C ALA A 60 34.78 -14.31 12.06
N ASN A 61 35.78 -14.62 11.23
CA ASN A 61 35.78 -14.25 9.82
C ASN A 61 34.64 -14.92 9.04
N ILE A 62 34.36 -16.21 9.29
CA ILE A 62 33.23 -16.91 8.67
C ILE A 62 31.90 -16.23 9.07
N ARG A 63 31.72 -15.92 10.36
CA ARG A 63 30.53 -15.22 10.86
C ARG A 63 30.39 -13.83 10.24
N LEU A 64 31.50 -13.10 10.10
CA LEU A 64 31.51 -11.79 9.46
C LEU A 64 31.08 -11.86 8.00
N GLU A 65 31.62 -12.82 7.23
CA GLU A 65 31.22 -13.00 5.82
C GLU A 65 29.75 -13.42 5.69
N GLN A 66 29.25 -14.26 6.60
CA GLN A 66 27.82 -14.61 6.65
C GLN A 66 26.95 -13.38 6.94
N ILE A 67 27.30 -12.57 7.94
CA ILE A 67 26.56 -11.34 8.29
C ILE A 67 26.61 -10.36 7.13
N LYS A 68 27.77 -10.16 6.50
CA LYS A 68 27.93 -9.28 5.34
C LYS A 68 27.02 -9.72 4.19
N LYS A 69 26.94 -11.02 3.92
CA LYS A 69 26.03 -11.57 2.91
C LYS A 69 24.56 -11.30 3.28
N GLN A 70 24.17 -11.57 4.53
CA GLN A 70 22.82 -11.28 5.01
C GLN A 70 22.45 -9.79 4.89
N VAL A 71 23.39 -8.89 5.18
CA VAL A 71 23.18 -7.45 5.03
C VAL A 71 22.98 -7.06 3.57
N VAL A 72 23.76 -7.64 2.64
CA VAL A 72 23.60 -7.40 1.20
C VAL A 72 22.25 -7.93 0.69
N ASP A 73 21.87 -9.14 1.10
CA ASP A 73 20.59 -9.76 0.74
C ASP A 73 19.42 -8.91 1.27
N LEU A 74 19.49 -8.47 2.53
CA LEU A 74 18.49 -7.61 3.15
C LEU A 74 18.40 -6.23 2.48
N ALA A 75 19.55 -5.61 2.16
CA ALA A 75 19.58 -4.33 1.45
C ALA A 75 18.95 -4.44 0.06
N THR A 76 19.15 -5.56 -0.63
CA THR A 76 18.53 -5.84 -1.94
C THR A 76 17.03 -6.05 -1.79
N ALA A 77 16.60 -6.85 -0.82
CA ALA A 77 15.18 -7.06 -0.53
C ALA A 77 14.46 -5.75 -0.18
N LEU A 78 15.12 -4.89 0.62
CA LEU A 78 14.57 -3.59 1.01
C LEU A 78 14.41 -2.65 -0.19
N LYS A 79 15.39 -2.59 -1.10
CA LYS A 79 15.26 -1.81 -2.35
C LYS A 79 14.10 -2.30 -3.21
N SER A 80 13.95 -3.61 -3.37
CA SER A 80 12.84 -4.20 -4.12
C SER A 80 11.48 -3.91 -3.48
N ALA A 81 11.38 -4.02 -2.15
CA ALA A 81 10.18 -3.70 -1.40
C ALA A 81 9.83 -2.21 -1.52
N GLN A 82 10.82 -1.32 -1.45
CA GLN A 82 10.64 0.11 -1.63
C GLN A 82 10.14 0.44 -3.03
N GLY A 83 10.74 -0.12 -4.08
CA GLY A 83 10.27 0.07 -5.46
C GLY A 83 8.85 -0.44 -5.68
N THR A 84 8.48 -1.55 -5.05
CA THR A 84 7.10 -2.07 -5.08
C THR A 84 6.13 -1.14 -4.37
N ALA A 85 6.51 -0.60 -3.21
CA ALA A 85 5.70 0.35 -2.46
C ALA A 85 5.49 1.66 -3.23
N ASP A 86 6.55 2.20 -3.85
CA ASP A 86 6.47 3.40 -4.68
C ASP A 86 5.59 3.17 -5.90
N GLY A 87 5.70 2.00 -6.56
CA GLY A 87 4.82 1.61 -7.66
C GLY A 87 3.35 1.56 -7.25
N LYS A 88 3.03 0.88 -6.14
CA LYS A 88 1.66 0.82 -5.60
C LYS A 88 1.12 2.19 -5.21
N LYS A 89 1.98 3.07 -4.67
CA LYS A 89 1.59 4.45 -4.33
C LYS A 89 1.26 5.25 -5.59
N ALA A 90 2.01 5.09 -6.67
CA ALA A 90 1.73 5.72 -7.94
C ALA A 90 0.40 5.23 -8.54
N GLU A 91 0.12 3.93 -8.49
CA GLU A 91 -1.17 3.35 -8.91
C GLU A 91 -2.33 3.88 -8.07
N MET A 92 -2.17 3.95 -6.75
CA MET A 92 -3.19 4.48 -5.85
C MET A 92 -3.51 5.95 -6.15
N ASN A 93 -2.48 6.77 -6.43
CA ASN A 93 -2.68 8.16 -6.82
C ASN A 93 -3.45 8.27 -8.14
N LYS A 94 -3.09 7.48 -9.16
CA LYS A 94 -3.83 7.44 -10.43
C LYS A 94 -5.30 7.08 -10.23
N CYS A 95 -5.58 6.03 -9.43
CA CYS A 95 -6.94 5.63 -9.13
C CYS A 95 -7.73 6.74 -8.42
N ASN A 96 -7.09 7.46 -7.50
CA ASN A 96 -7.72 8.59 -6.82
C ASN A 96 -8.02 9.77 -7.77
N ASP A 97 -7.11 10.05 -8.72
CA ASP A 97 -7.31 11.07 -9.75
C ASP A 97 -8.47 10.69 -10.68
N GLU A 98 -8.50 9.44 -11.17
CA GLU A 98 -9.61 8.90 -11.97
C GLU A 98 -10.94 8.97 -11.20
N MET A 99 -10.95 8.64 -9.91
CA MET A 99 -12.16 8.75 -9.08
C MET A 99 -12.66 10.19 -8.98
N ASN A 100 -11.75 11.17 -8.85
CA ASN A 100 -12.11 12.59 -8.82
C ASN A 100 -12.66 13.07 -10.17
N GLU A 101 -12.08 12.59 -11.28
CA GLU A 101 -12.59 12.88 -12.63
C GLU A 101 -13.99 12.30 -12.83
N ILE A 102 -14.21 11.04 -12.43
CA ILE A 102 -15.54 10.40 -12.48
C ILE A 102 -16.54 11.20 -11.64
N LYS A 103 -16.17 11.59 -10.41
CA LYS A 103 -17.05 12.38 -9.54
C LYS A 103 -17.42 13.72 -10.16
N THR A 104 -16.46 14.38 -10.80
CA THR A 104 -16.70 15.65 -11.51
C THR A 104 -17.64 15.44 -12.69
N THR A 105 -17.44 14.37 -13.45
CA THR A 105 -18.27 14.00 -14.61
C THR A 105 -19.70 13.69 -14.19
N ILE A 106 -19.89 12.94 -13.10
CA ILE A 106 -21.20 12.65 -12.52
C ILE A 106 -21.90 13.94 -12.12
N GLY A 107 -21.20 14.85 -11.42
CA GLY A 107 -21.77 16.14 -11.03
C GLY A 107 -22.20 16.99 -12.24
N ALA A 108 -21.43 16.98 -13.33
CA ALA A 108 -21.79 17.66 -14.57
C ALA A 108 -23.03 17.02 -15.23
N LEU A 109 -23.10 15.70 -15.31
CA LEU A 109 -24.25 14.97 -15.84
C LEU A 109 -25.53 15.22 -15.02
N GLU A 110 -25.42 15.24 -13.70
CA GLU A 110 -26.55 15.55 -12.81
C GLU A 110 -27.06 16.97 -13.03
N ALA A 111 -26.15 17.95 -13.19
CA ALA A 111 -26.52 19.31 -13.51
C ALA A 111 -27.21 19.42 -14.87
N GLU A 112 -26.71 18.73 -15.90
CA GLU A 112 -27.31 18.70 -17.24
C GLU A 112 -28.70 18.04 -17.21
N LYS A 113 -28.84 16.92 -16.49
CA LYS A 113 -30.12 16.25 -16.28
C LYS A 113 -31.13 17.18 -15.64
N ASN A 114 -30.76 17.87 -14.56
CA ASN A 114 -31.65 18.80 -13.86
C ASN A 114 -32.07 19.97 -14.77
N LYS A 115 -31.13 20.51 -15.56
CA LYS A 115 -31.43 21.55 -16.56
C LYS A 115 -32.43 21.04 -17.60
N THR A 116 -32.19 19.85 -18.15
CA THR A 116 -33.05 19.24 -19.18
C THR A 116 -34.45 18.95 -18.64
N ASP A 117 -34.55 18.44 -17.40
CA ASP A 117 -35.84 18.20 -16.75
C ASP A 117 -36.61 19.50 -16.54
N ALA A 118 -35.95 20.57 -16.08
CA ALA A 118 -36.57 21.88 -15.94
C ALA A 118 -37.09 22.44 -17.28
N GLU A 119 -36.28 22.37 -18.35
CA GLU A 119 -36.69 22.76 -19.70
C GLU A 119 -37.86 21.92 -20.21
N PHE A 120 -37.87 20.61 -19.93
CA PHE A 120 -38.96 19.72 -20.30
C PHE A 120 -40.25 20.07 -19.57
N GLN A 121 -40.21 20.30 -18.26
CA GLN A 121 -41.39 20.71 -17.48
C GLN A 121 -41.94 22.05 -17.97
N GLN A 122 -41.07 23.01 -18.29
CA GLN A 122 -41.46 24.30 -18.83
C GLN A 122 -42.17 24.14 -20.19
N LYS A 123 -41.59 23.36 -21.12
CA LYS A 123 -42.21 23.08 -22.43
C LYS A 123 -43.53 22.34 -22.27
N LYS A 124 -43.61 21.37 -21.37
CA LYS A 124 -44.84 20.63 -21.07
C LYS A 124 -45.94 21.55 -20.55
N ALA A 125 -45.62 22.45 -19.63
CA ALA A 125 -46.57 23.44 -19.11
C ALA A 125 -47.05 24.39 -20.23
N SER A 126 -46.13 24.90 -21.05
CA SER A 126 -46.46 25.75 -22.21
C SER A 126 -47.35 25.05 -23.23
N LEU A 127 -47.03 23.81 -23.60
CA LEU A 127 -47.85 22.99 -24.51
C LEU A 127 -49.24 22.73 -23.93
N LYS A 128 -49.32 22.40 -22.64
CA LYS A 128 -50.61 22.19 -21.97
C LYS A 128 -51.47 23.46 -22.02
N GLN A 129 -50.88 24.62 -21.72
CA GLN A 129 -51.56 25.90 -21.81
C GLN A 129 -52.03 26.21 -23.24
N GLN A 130 -51.21 25.91 -24.26
CA GLN A 130 -51.61 26.08 -25.66
C GLN A 130 -52.78 25.16 -26.03
N VAL A 131 -52.76 23.90 -25.59
CA VAL A 131 -53.87 22.95 -25.81
C VAL A 131 -55.14 23.41 -25.12
N ASP A 132 -55.05 23.85 -23.86
CA ASP A 132 -56.20 24.35 -23.10
C ASP A 132 -56.78 25.61 -23.76
N ASN A 133 -55.93 26.54 -24.22
CA ASN A 133 -56.35 27.71 -24.98
C ASN A 133 -57.02 27.34 -26.31
N LEU A 134 -56.44 26.42 -27.10
CA LEU A 134 -57.01 25.95 -28.36
C LEU A 134 -58.38 25.29 -28.14
N LYS A 135 -58.54 24.53 -27.05
CA LYS A 135 -59.80 23.91 -26.68
C LYS A 135 -60.86 24.96 -26.36
N ILE A 136 -60.50 26.00 -25.60
CA ILE A 136 -61.39 27.14 -25.32
C ILE A 136 -61.77 27.87 -26.62
N GLU A 137 -60.83 28.08 -27.54
CA GLU A 137 -61.11 28.69 -28.84
C GLU A 137 -61.99 27.82 -29.74
N ALA A 138 -61.85 26.50 -29.69
CA ALA A 138 -62.70 25.56 -30.42
C ALA A 138 -64.12 25.46 -29.83
N GLU A 139 -64.26 25.54 -28.51
CA GLU A 139 -65.57 25.56 -27.82
C GLU A 139 -66.28 26.92 -27.98
N LYS A 140 -65.53 28.02 -28.11
CA LYS A 140 -66.09 29.32 -28.47
C LYS A 140 -66.54 29.29 -29.93
N ARG A 141 -67.82 29.58 -30.15
CA ARG A 141 -68.39 29.74 -31.50
C ARG A 141 -67.49 30.68 -32.32
N SER A 142 -66.92 30.17 -33.42
CA SER A 142 -65.97 30.94 -34.23
C SER A 142 -66.62 32.25 -34.68
N LYS A 143 -65.90 33.38 -34.62
CA LYS A 143 -66.40 34.68 -35.09
C LYS A 143 -66.82 34.65 -36.56
N VAL A 144 -66.33 33.67 -37.33
CA VAL A 144 -66.74 33.43 -38.71
C VAL A 144 -68.21 32.95 -38.80
N CYS A 145 -68.70 32.24 -37.77
CA CYS A 145 -70.10 31.80 -37.65
C CYS A 145 -71.10 32.95 -37.44
N ASP A 146 -70.63 34.17 -37.18
CA ASP A 146 -71.47 35.36 -37.10
C ASP A 146 -71.75 35.97 -38.49
N TYR A 147 -70.92 35.65 -39.49
CA TYR A 147 -71.04 36.15 -40.86
C TYR A 147 -71.76 35.17 -41.81
N ILE A 148 -72.11 33.96 -41.34
CA ILE A 148 -72.82 32.99 -42.17
C ILE A 148 -74.27 33.45 -42.35
N LEU A 149 -74.68 33.58 -43.61
CA LEU A 149 -76.05 33.90 -44.01
C LEU A 149 -77.04 32.90 -43.40
N LYS A 150 -78.05 33.39 -42.68
CA LYS A 150 -79.10 32.58 -42.03
C LYS A 150 -79.97 31.76 -43.00
N ALA A 151 -79.69 31.82 -44.30
CA ALA A 151 -80.36 31.03 -45.33
C ALA A 151 -79.58 29.78 -45.76
N SER A 152 -78.29 29.64 -45.38
CA SER A 152 -77.48 28.49 -45.74
C SER A 152 -77.56 27.40 -44.66
N VAL A 153 -78.29 26.33 -44.97
CA VAL A 153 -78.50 25.18 -44.07
C VAL A 153 -77.16 24.48 -43.74
N ASP A 154 -76.23 24.44 -44.69
CA ASP A 154 -74.92 23.81 -44.51
C ASP A 154 -74.01 24.64 -43.59
N GLY A 155 -74.03 25.96 -43.72
CA GLY A 155 -73.27 26.86 -42.85
C GLY A 155 -73.79 26.89 -41.40
N MET A 156 -75.10 26.73 -41.18
CA MET A 156 -75.67 26.63 -39.84
C MET A 156 -75.26 25.34 -39.11
N LYS A 157 -75.23 24.21 -39.83
CA LYS A 157 -74.83 22.91 -39.28
C LYS A 157 -73.37 22.88 -38.85
N LEU A 158 -72.48 23.50 -39.64
CA LEU A 158 -71.05 23.61 -39.32
C LEU A 158 -70.75 24.45 -38.07
N CYS A 159 -71.69 25.33 -37.68
CA CYS A 159 -71.57 26.22 -36.53
C CYS A 159 -72.44 25.82 -35.33
N GLY A 160 -73.00 24.61 -35.34
CA GLY A 160 -73.79 24.06 -34.22
C GLY A 160 -75.07 24.83 -33.92
N ILE A 161 -75.57 25.66 -34.84
CA ILE A 161 -76.82 26.41 -34.64
C ILE A 161 -77.98 25.45 -34.92
N VAL A 162 -78.71 25.06 -33.88
CA VAL A 162 -80.00 24.40 -34.06
C VAL A 162 -80.99 25.44 -34.59
N PRO A 163 -81.61 25.24 -35.77
CA PRO A 163 -82.62 26.18 -36.25
C PRO A 163 -83.77 26.20 -35.26
N VAL A 164 -83.94 27.32 -34.56
CA VAL A 164 -85.17 27.60 -33.82
C VAL A 164 -86.26 27.80 -34.87
N LEU A 165 -87.03 26.76 -35.10
CA LEU A 165 -88.38 26.88 -35.65
C LEU A 165 -89.13 27.87 -34.76
N GLN A 166 -89.36 29.09 -35.25
CA GLN A 166 -90.32 30.00 -34.65
C GLN A 166 -91.69 29.33 -34.71
N ALA A 167 -92.15 28.82 -33.58
CA ALA A 167 -93.54 28.42 -33.39
C ALA A 167 -94.15 29.30 -32.30
N GLY A 168 -95.15 30.11 -32.67
CA GLY A 168 -96.13 30.65 -31.73
C GLY A 168 -96.46 32.13 -31.84
N GLN A 169 -97.18 32.54 -32.90
CA GLN A 169 -98.25 33.51 -32.69
C GLN A 169 -99.48 32.72 -32.20
N LYS A 170 -99.86 32.92 -30.93
CA LYS A 170 -101.11 32.42 -30.35
C LYS A 170 -102.24 33.47 -30.53
N PRO A 171 -103.52 33.06 -30.49
CA PRO A 171 -104.70 33.83 -30.90
C PRO A 171 -105.44 34.49 -29.72
N GLU A 172 -106.20 35.56 -30.00
CA GLU A 172 -107.41 35.99 -29.25
C GLU A 172 -108.38 36.66 -30.25
N THR A 173 -109.55 36.07 -30.60
CA THR A 173 -110.92 36.25 -30.02
C THR A 173 -111.38 37.73 -30.01
N LYS A 174 -112.50 38.21 -30.60
CA LYS A 174 -113.93 37.86 -30.42
C LYS A 174 -114.85 38.67 -31.37
N GLN A 175 -116.04 38.12 -31.63
CA GLN A 175 -117.24 38.60 -32.34
C GLN A 175 -117.62 40.12 -32.24
N ARG A 176 -118.07 40.71 -33.35
CA ARG A 176 -119.49 41.09 -33.60
C ARG A 176 -119.71 41.39 -35.09
#